data_AF-A0A934CGW3-F1
#
_entry.id   AF-A0A934CGW3-F1
#
_cell.length_a   1.000
_cell.length_b   1.000
_cell.length_c   1.000
_cell.angle_alpha   90.00
_cell.angle_beta   90.00
_cell.angle_gamma   90.00
#
_symmetry.space_group_name_H-M   'P 1'
#
loop_
_entity.id
_entity.type
_entity.pdbx_description
1 polymer ?
#
loop_
_entity_poly.entity_id
_entity_poly.type
_entity_poly.pdbx_seq_one_letter_code
_entity_poly.pdbx_strand_id
1 'polypeptide(L)'
;MTSKDYVTQKAWLKASLDRCPVHPRGGCGFHRNGTYGRVEPPGIRIARYYCPTERKTYSLLPDCLASRLSGDLAAVEDVVAKAQLCPSVEAAANVVRTDDITLPSAVRWVRRRLMPVRAALLALLTMMPELFAGCAPTVTAMRLVLGTGSALVELREVGAAHLGALPPPLGFGPRRKGGWRRWGDRQHDMGPDPPS
;
A
#
# COMPACT_ATOMS: atom_id res chain seq x y z
N MET A 1 0.73 11.64 10.84
CA MET A 1 2.18 11.93 10.60
C MET A 1 2.46 11.83 9.11
N THR A 2 3.24 12.74 8.52
CA THR A 2 3.61 12.62 7.09
C THR A 2 4.80 11.69 6.90
N SER A 3 5.04 11.23 5.66
CA SER A 3 6.20 10.40 5.34
C SER A 3 7.53 11.16 5.53
N LYS A 4 7.55 12.46 5.24
CA LYS A 4 8.68 13.36 5.51
C LYS A 4 8.98 13.42 7.01
N ASP A 5 7.97 13.65 7.84
CA ASP A 5 8.15 13.69 9.30
C ASP A 5 8.68 12.36 9.84
N TYR A 6 8.15 11.24 9.34
CA TYR A 6 8.61 9.90 9.73
C TYR A 6 10.10 9.71 9.41
N VAL A 7 10.56 10.17 8.24
CA VAL A 7 11.98 10.10 7.84
C VAL A 7 12.84 11.02 8.68
N THR A 8 12.46 12.29 8.81
CA THR A 8 13.20 13.30 9.58
C THR A 8 13.38 12.88 11.02
N GLN A 9 12.34 12.33 11.66
CA GLN A 9 12.38 11.88 13.04
C GLN A 9 13.02 10.51 13.22
N LYS A 10 13.39 9.82 12.13
CA LYS A 10 13.83 8.42 12.12
C LYS A 10 12.90 7.54 12.94
N ALA A 11 11.59 7.71 12.76
CA ALA A 11 10.57 7.15 13.65
C ALA A 11 10.62 5.62 13.77
N TRP A 12 11.23 4.91 12.80
CA TRP A 12 11.53 3.47 12.90
C TRP A 12 12.46 3.08 14.06
N LEU A 13 13.23 4.03 14.60
CA LEU A 13 14.05 3.81 15.80
C LEU A 13 13.20 3.73 17.06
N LYS A 14 12.07 4.45 17.08
CA LYS A 14 11.14 4.51 18.21
C LYS A 14 9.97 3.52 18.09
N ALA A 15 9.72 3.01 16.88
CA ALA A 15 8.66 2.03 16.65
C ALA A 15 8.90 0.75 17.47
N SER A 16 7.96 0.43 18.36
CA SER A 16 7.98 -0.75 19.21
C SER A 16 6.80 -1.68 18.91
N LEU A 17 7.01 -2.98 19.14
CA LEU A 17 5.97 -3.99 19.18
C LEU A 17 6.32 -4.94 20.32
N ASP A 18 5.67 -4.74 21.46
CA ASP A 18 6.10 -5.37 22.73
C ASP A 18 5.75 -6.85 22.80
N ARG A 19 4.75 -7.28 22.03
CA ARG A 19 4.23 -8.64 22.04
C ARG A 19 4.14 -9.21 20.64
N CYS A 20 4.39 -10.51 20.53
CA CYS A 20 4.18 -11.22 19.27
C CYS A 20 2.69 -11.17 18.90
N PRO A 21 2.33 -10.79 17.66
CA PRO A 21 0.93 -10.78 17.23
C PRO A 21 0.23 -12.15 17.28
N VAL A 22 1.01 -13.24 17.29
CA VAL A 22 0.49 -14.63 17.38
C VAL A 22 0.60 -15.20 18.79
N HIS A 23 1.59 -14.75 19.58
CA HIS A 23 1.81 -15.23 20.95
C HIS A 23 1.73 -14.05 21.94
N PRO A 24 0.51 -13.53 22.22
CA PRO A 24 0.33 -12.35 23.07
C PRO A 24 0.72 -12.57 24.54
N ARG A 25 0.83 -13.82 24.98
CA ARG A 25 1.34 -14.20 26.31
C ARG A 25 2.86 -14.29 26.40
N GLY A 26 3.58 -14.15 25.28
CA GLY A 26 5.04 -14.29 25.22
C GLY A 26 5.52 -15.75 25.13
N GLY A 27 6.78 -15.99 25.48
CA GLY A 27 7.43 -17.31 25.45
C GLY A 27 7.99 -17.74 24.09
N CYS A 28 7.66 -17.02 23.01
CA CYS A 28 8.03 -17.38 21.64
C CYS A 28 9.35 -16.76 21.16
N GLY A 29 10.16 -16.16 22.04
CA GLY A 29 11.43 -15.52 21.67
C GLY A 29 11.31 -14.30 20.74
N PHE A 30 10.18 -13.61 20.75
CA PHE A 30 9.90 -12.46 19.88
C PHE A 30 10.88 -11.30 20.14
N HIS A 31 11.50 -10.77 19.09
CA HIS A 31 12.48 -9.69 19.21
C HIS A 31 12.53 -8.82 17.97
N ARG A 32 13.14 -7.64 18.13
CA ARG A 32 13.40 -6.71 17.02
C ARG A 32 14.47 -7.28 16.08
N ASN A 33 14.16 -7.36 14.79
CA ASN A 33 15.00 -7.91 13.73
C ASN A 33 15.47 -6.81 12.76
N GLY A 34 16.00 -5.73 13.34
CA GLY A 34 16.52 -4.57 12.62
C GLY A 34 15.47 -3.81 11.83
N THR A 35 15.88 -3.30 10.65
CA THR A 35 15.03 -2.51 9.76
C THR A 35 15.31 -2.84 8.30
N TYR A 36 14.34 -2.62 7.40
CA TYR A 36 14.57 -2.64 5.96
C TYR A 36 14.22 -1.30 5.32
N GLY A 37 14.92 -0.92 4.26
CA GLY A 37 14.62 0.28 3.47
C GLY A 37 13.52 0.02 2.44
N ARG A 38 12.75 1.05 2.07
CA ARG A 38 11.97 1.04 0.83
C ARG A 38 12.57 2.02 -0.16
N VAL A 39 12.25 1.83 -1.43
CA VAL A 39 12.69 2.72 -2.52
C VAL A 39 12.09 4.12 -2.35
N GLU A 40 10.81 4.20 -1.98
CA GLU A 40 10.06 5.45 -1.87
C GLU A 40 9.23 5.45 -0.58
N PRO A 41 9.26 6.53 0.23
CA PRO A 41 10.09 7.74 0.06
C PRO A 41 11.59 7.55 0.36
N PRO A 42 12.49 8.39 -0.17
CA PRO A 42 13.93 8.26 0.08
C PRO A 42 14.28 8.30 1.57
N GLY A 43 15.20 7.42 1.99
CA GLY A 43 15.65 7.33 3.39
C GLY A 43 14.67 6.64 4.35
N ILE A 44 13.50 6.21 3.86
CA ILE A 44 12.52 5.49 4.67
C ILE A 44 13.07 4.13 5.11
N ARG A 45 12.93 3.81 6.40
CA ARG A 45 13.20 2.47 6.93
C ARG A 45 12.03 2.00 7.78
N ILE A 46 11.81 0.70 7.82
CA ILE A 46 10.69 0.07 8.52
C ILE A 46 11.23 -0.88 9.57
N ALA A 47 10.77 -0.75 10.81
CA ALA A 47 11.13 -1.66 11.90
C ALA A 47 10.59 -3.07 11.64
N ARG A 48 11.44 -4.07 11.85
CA ARG A 48 11.10 -5.48 11.72
C ARG A 48 11.21 -6.17 13.06
N TYR A 49 10.40 -7.20 13.23
CA TYR A 49 10.41 -8.11 14.36
C TYR A 49 10.35 -9.53 13.84
N TYR A 50 10.93 -10.46 14.59
CA TYR A 50 10.95 -11.87 14.23
C TYR A 50 10.41 -12.71 15.37
N CYS A 51 9.51 -13.63 15.03
CA CYS A 51 9.04 -14.69 15.92
C CYS A 51 9.73 -15.99 15.50
N PRO A 52 10.70 -16.51 16.28
CA PRO A 52 11.37 -17.76 15.95
C PRO A 52 10.44 -18.97 15.98
N THR A 53 9.43 -18.99 16.86
CA THR A 53 8.43 -20.08 16.91
C THR A 53 7.61 -20.17 15.62
N GLU A 54 7.07 -19.05 15.14
CA GLU A 54 6.30 -18.99 13.87
C GLU A 54 7.19 -18.93 12.64
N ARG A 55 8.51 -18.76 12.83
CA ARG A 55 9.49 -18.46 11.76
C ARG A 55 9.02 -17.33 10.84
N LYS A 56 8.39 -16.30 11.42
CA LYS A 56 7.72 -15.22 10.70
C LYS A 56 8.26 -13.86 11.08
N THR A 57 8.43 -13.01 10.06
CA THR A 57 8.81 -11.60 10.23
C THR A 57 7.58 -10.71 10.20
N TYR A 58 7.52 -9.76 11.13
CA TYR A 58 6.50 -8.73 11.22
C TYR A 58 7.16 -7.38 10.94
N SER A 59 6.53 -6.56 10.10
CA SER A 59 7.03 -5.23 9.76
C SER A 59 6.04 -4.17 10.23
N LEU A 60 6.49 -3.21 11.03
CA LEU A 60 5.66 -2.11 11.51
C LEU A 60 5.61 -1.02 10.44
N LEU A 61 4.72 -1.20 9.47
CA LEU A 61 4.47 -0.20 8.44
C LEU A 61 3.76 1.01 9.08
N PRO A 62 4.32 2.24 9.00
CA PRO A 62 3.65 3.42 9.51
C PRO A 62 2.42 3.79 8.68
N ASP A 63 1.47 4.48 9.32
CA ASP A 63 0.16 4.77 8.73
C ASP A 63 0.23 5.67 7.50
N CYS A 64 1.27 6.47 7.37
CA CYS A 64 1.48 7.26 6.15
C CYS A 64 1.81 6.41 4.92
N LEU A 65 2.36 5.19 5.05
CA LEU A 65 2.91 4.43 3.91
C LEU A 65 1.91 3.47 3.26
N ALA A 66 1.87 3.43 1.93
CA ALA A 66 1.01 2.50 1.22
C ALA A 66 1.44 1.04 1.45
N SER A 67 0.49 0.17 1.77
CA SER A 67 0.78 -1.25 1.89
C SER A 67 0.92 -1.87 0.50
N ARG A 68 1.97 -2.68 0.29
CA ARG A 68 2.26 -3.41 -0.96
C ARG A 68 2.30 -2.55 -2.24
N LEU A 69 2.40 -1.24 -2.12
CA LEU A 69 2.72 -0.28 -3.16
C LEU A 69 3.94 0.52 -2.71
N SER A 70 4.68 1.06 -3.68
CA SER A 70 5.74 2.04 -3.39
C SER A 70 5.11 3.39 -3.06
N GLY A 71 5.75 4.15 -2.17
CA GLY A 71 5.31 5.48 -1.77
C GLY A 71 4.36 5.52 -0.57
N ASP A 72 3.93 6.73 -0.26
CA ASP A 72 2.97 7.01 0.79
C ASP A 72 1.51 7.07 0.27
N LEU A 73 0.56 7.04 1.20
CA LEU A 73 -0.87 7.04 0.88
C LEU A 73 -1.29 8.32 0.17
N ALA A 74 -0.71 9.48 0.53
CA ALA A 74 -1.01 10.76 -0.10
C ALA A 74 -0.57 10.77 -1.58
N ALA A 75 0.64 10.33 -1.89
CA ALA A 75 1.12 10.23 -3.27
C ALA A 75 0.31 9.21 -4.10
N VAL A 76 -0.10 8.09 -3.50
CA VAL A 76 -1.00 7.14 -4.16
C VAL A 76 -2.36 7.78 -4.44
N GLU A 77 -2.89 8.53 -3.47
CA GLU A 77 -4.16 9.23 -3.59
C GLU A 77 -4.15 10.25 -4.71
N ASP A 78 -3.10 11.07 -4.83
CA ASP A 78 -3.00 12.10 -5.87
C ASP A 78 -3.04 11.51 -7.28
N VAL A 79 -2.36 10.37 -7.49
CA VAL A 79 -2.43 9.63 -8.76
C VAL A 79 -3.84 9.15 -9.04
N VAL A 80 -4.52 8.61 -8.02
CA VAL A 80 -5.89 8.10 -8.17
C VAL A 80 -6.89 9.23 -8.41
N ALA A 81 -6.76 10.36 -7.70
CA ALA A 81 -7.60 11.54 -7.90
C ALA A 81 -7.45 12.08 -9.33
N LYS A 82 -6.22 12.23 -9.81
CA LYS A 82 -5.96 12.62 -11.22
C LYS A 82 -6.59 11.63 -12.21
N ALA A 83 -6.45 10.33 -11.95
CA ALA A 83 -7.02 9.31 -12.82
C ALA A 83 -8.56 9.32 -12.82
N GLN A 84 -9.20 9.68 -11.71
CA GLN A 84 -10.66 9.80 -11.60
C GLN A 84 -11.22 11.04 -12.32
N LEU A 85 -10.40 12.07 -12.53
CA LEU A 85 -10.77 13.29 -13.25
C LEU A 85 -10.51 13.22 -14.76
N CYS A 86 -9.68 12.27 -15.20
CA CYS A 86 -9.37 12.10 -16.62
C CYS A 86 -10.42 11.25 -17.34
N PRO A 87 -10.66 11.48 -18.65
CA PRO A 87 -11.64 10.70 -19.42
C PRO A 87 -11.21 9.25 -19.65
N SER A 88 -9.92 8.94 -19.50
CA SER A 88 -9.37 7.58 -19.64
C SER A 88 -8.12 7.39 -18.79
N VAL A 89 -7.73 6.13 -18.58
CA VAL A 89 -6.48 5.79 -17.89
C VAL A 89 -5.27 6.21 -18.72
N GLU A 90 -5.38 6.19 -20.04
CA GLU A 90 -4.36 6.64 -20.99
C GLU A 90 -4.15 8.16 -20.89
N ALA A 91 -5.23 8.94 -20.77
CA ALA A 91 -5.15 10.37 -20.52
C ALA A 91 -4.51 10.66 -19.15
N ALA A 92 -4.95 9.94 -18.11
CA ALA A 92 -4.33 10.05 -16.78
C ALA A 92 -2.85 9.69 -16.79
N ALA A 93 -2.49 8.61 -17.49
CA ALA A 93 -1.12 8.17 -17.66
C ALA A 93 -0.29 9.25 -18.36
N ASN A 94 -0.77 9.87 -19.44
CA ASN A 94 -0.07 10.98 -20.08
C ASN A 94 0.19 12.17 -19.13
N VAL A 95 -0.71 12.44 -18.18
CA VAL A 95 -0.57 13.53 -17.21
C VAL A 95 0.45 13.20 -16.10
N VAL A 96 0.49 11.95 -15.62
CA VAL A 96 1.37 11.56 -14.49
C VAL A 96 2.70 10.94 -14.92
N ARG A 97 2.84 10.62 -16.20
CA ARG A 97 4.03 10.02 -16.79
C ARG A 97 5.21 11.00 -16.75
N THR A 98 6.34 10.51 -16.28
CA THR A 98 7.65 11.14 -16.44
C THR A 98 8.28 10.73 -17.78
N ASP A 99 9.17 11.56 -18.33
CA ASP A 99 9.69 11.37 -19.70
C ASP A 99 10.49 10.07 -19.90
N ASP A 100 10.97 9.48 -18.81
CA ASP A 100 11.76 8.25 -18.76
C ASP A 100 10.94 6.96 -18.91
N ILE A 101 9.60 7.01 -18.92
CA ILE A 101 8.75 5.83 -19.08
C ILE A 101 7.82 5.94 -20.28
N THR A 102 7.62 4.81 -20.96
CA THR A 102 6.68 4.71 -22.09
C THR A 102 5.23 4.76 -21.63
N LEU A 103 4.31 5.23 -22.50
CA LEU A 103 2.88 5.30 -22.19
C LEU A 103 2.28 3.95 -21.73
N PRO A 104 2.56 2.80 -22.37
CA PRO A 104 2.07 1.51 -21.87
C PRO A 104 2.55 1.19 -20.44
N SER A 105 3.78 1.56 -20.10
CA SER A 105 4.31 1.41 -18.74
C SER A 105 3.62 2.34 -17.75
N ALA A 106 3.38 3.59 -18.12
CA ALA A 106 2.63 4.55 -17.32
C ALA A 106 1.19 4.09 -17.07
N VAL A 107 0.48 3.60 -18.10
CA VAL A 107 -0.89 3.04 -17.97
C VAL A 107 -0.90 1.88 -16.98
N ARG A 108 0.04 0.93 -17.11
CA ARG A 108 0.16 -0.18 -16.15
C ARG A 108 0.42 0.34 -14.74
N TRP A 109 1.29 1.34 -14.60
CA TRP A 109 1.62 1.94 -13.32
C TRP A 109 0.40 2.59 -12.67
N VAL A 110 -0.40 3.37 -13.40
CA VAL A 110 -1.66 3.96 -12.93
C VAL A 110 -2.68 2.89 -12.52
N ARG A 111 -2.91 1.87 -13.37
CA ARG A 111 -3.87 0.78 -13.05
C ARG A 111 -3.51 0.05 -11.76
N ARG A 112 -2.21 -0.16 -11.49
CA ARG A 112 -1.73 -0.79 -10.25
C ARG A 112 -2.02 0.02 -8.98
N ARG A 113 -2.32 1.32 -9.09
CA ARG A 113 -2.76 2.17 -7.97
C ARG A 113 -4.28 2.28 -7.93
N LEU A 114 -4.90 2.55 -9.08
CA LEU A 114 -6.34 2.77 -9.20
C LEU A 114 -7.16 1.56 -8.75
N MET A 115 -6.82 0.36 -9.21
CA MET A 115 -7.63 -0.84 -8.94
C MET A 115 -7.62 -1.25 -7.45
N PRO A 116 -6.46 -1.31 -6.75
CA PRO A 116 -6.45 -1.61 -5.33
C PRO A 116 -7.13 -0.54 -4.48
N VAL A 117 -6.95 0.74 -4.80
CA VAL A 117 -7.64 1.83 -4.08
C VAL A 117 -9.15 1.70 -4.25
N ARG A 118 -9.66 1.50 -5.48
CA ARG A 118 -11.09 1.29 -5.70
C ARG A 118 -11.63 0.09 -4.89
N ALA A 119 -10.86 -1.00 -4.83
CA ALA A 119 -11.24 -2.17 -4.04
C ALA A 119 -11.27 -1.88 -2.54
N ALA A 120 -10.32 -1.09 -2.03
CA ALA A 120 -10.28 -0.67 -0.63
C ALA A 120 -11.44 0.26 -0.26
N LEU A 121 -11.75 1.24 -1.12
CA LEU A 121 -12.89 2.13 -0.93
C LEU A 121 -14.21 1.34 -0.90
N LEU A 122 -14.44 0.44 -1.85
CA LEU A 122 -15.62 -0.42 -1.84
C LEU A 122 -15.73 -1.27 -0.56
N ALA A 123 -14.60 -1.84 -0.11
CA ALA A 123 -14.57 -2.62 1.12
C ALA A 123 -14.96 -1.77 2.34
N LEU A 124 -14.47 -0.53 2.44
CA LEU A 124 -14.84 0.40 3.52
C LEU A 124 -16.32 0.77 3.47
N LEU A 125 -16.85 1.10 2.29
CA LEU A 125 -18.28 1.38 2.12
C LEU A 125 -19.16 0.22 2.62
N THR A 126 -18.74 -1.02 2.38
CA THR A 126 -19.47 -2.21 2.84
C THR A 126 -19.29 -2.48 4.33
N MET A 127 -18.10 -2.25 4.89
CA MET A 127 -17.82 -2.53 6.30
C MET A 127 -18.36 -1.45 7.25
N MET A 128 -18.51 -0.21 6.78
CA MET A 128 -18.86 0.95 7.60
C MET A 128 -20.00 1.76 6.94
N PRO A 129 -21.18 1.15 6.71
CA PRO A 129 -22.28 1.82 6.03
C PRO A 129 -22.77 3.05 6.81
N GLU A 130 -22.72 3.02 8.14
CA GLU A 130 -23.14 4.16 8.99
C GLU A 130 -22.36 5.45 8.72
N LEU A 131 -21.10 5.33 8.27
CA LEU A 131 -20.25 6.48 7.95
C LEU A 131 -20.30 6.87 6.48
N PHE A 132 -20.56 5.92 5.58
CA PHE A 132 -20.36 6.12 4.15
C PHE A 132 -21.54 5.71 3.27
N ALA A 133 -22.73 5.51 3.84
CA ALA A 133 -23.94 5.23 3.06
C ALA A 133 -24.15 6.31 1.98
N GLY A 134 -24.36 5.88 0.73
CA GLY A 134 -24.53 6.78 -0.42
C GLY A 134 -23.25 7.44 -0.94
N CYS A 135 -22.09 7.24 -0.30
CA CYS A 135 -20.82 7.77 -0.79
C CYS A 135 -20.34 6.99 -2.01
N ALA A 136 -19.96 7.69 -3.08
CA ALA A 136 -19.31 7.06 -4.22
C ALA A 136 -17.93 6.49 -3.84
N PRO A 137 -17.48 5.36 -4.44
CA PRO A 137 -16.17 4.77 -4.17
C PRO A 137 -15.05 5.53 -4.92
N THR A 138 -14.99 6.85 -4.74
CA THR A 138 -13.97 7.74 -5.31
C THR A 138 -13.22 8.48 -4.22
N VAL A 139 -11.99 8.89 -4.49
CA VAL A 139 -11.19 9.65 -3.51
C VAL A 139 -11.85 11.00 -3.27
N THR A 140 -12.33 11.66 -4.32
CA THR A 140 -13.00 12.97 -4.20
C THR A 140 -14.25 12.91 -3.32
N ALA A 141 -15.10 11.88 -3.46
CA ALA A 141 -16.27 11.74 -2.60
C ALA A 141 -15.86 11.48 -1.14
N MET A 142 -14.85 10.64 -0.91
CA MET A 142 -14.34 10.36 0.44
C MET A 142 -13.72 11.61 1.09
N ARG A 143 -13.00 12.44 0.33
CA ARG A 143 -12.49 13.73 0.81
C ARG A 143 -13.61 14.64 1.31
N LEU A 144 -14.72 14.71 0.57
CA LEU A 144 -15.88 15.51 0.96
C LEU A 144 -16.54 14.99 2.24
N VAL A 145 -16.79 13.67 2.32
CA VAL A 145 -17.41 13.06 3.51
C VAL A 145 -16.55 13.22 4.76
N LEU A 146 -15.22 13.09 4.63
CA LEU A 146 -14.28 13.19 5.74
C LEU A 146 -13.80 14.61 6.04
N GLY A 147 -14.13 15.60 5.19
CA GLY A 147 -13.64 16.97 5.34
C GLY A 147 -12.12 17.11 5.26
N THR A 148 -11.44 16.27 4.46
CA THR A 148 -9.97 16.18 4.42
C THR A 148 -9.40 16.31 3.01
N GLY A 149 -8.16 16.81 2.90
CA GLY A 149 -7.39 16.82 1.65
C GLY A 149 -6.69 15.49 1.34
N SER A 150 -6.63 14.55 2.29
CA SER A 150 -5.92 13.26 2.16
C SER A 150 -6.77 12.10 2.68
N ALA A 151 -7.78 11.72 1.90
CA ALA A 151 -8.77 10.72 2.29
C ALA A 151 -8.18 9.35 2.63
N LEU A 152 -7.19 8.85 1.89
CA LEU A 152 -6.59 7.54 2.13
C LEU A 152 -5.83 7.48 3.46
N VAL A 153 -5.18 8.57 3.87
CA VAL A 153 -4.53 8.64 5.19
C VAL A 153 -5.58 8.55 6.29
N GLU A 154 -6.63 9.36 6.19
CA GLU A 154 -7.73 9.38 7.16
C GLU A 154 -8.49 8.05 7.20
N LEU A 155 -8.78 7.46 6.04
CA LEU A 155 -9.48 6.18 5.94
C LEU A 155 -8.70 5.01 6.55
N ARG A 156 -7.36 5.10 6.62
CA ARG A 156 -6.57 4.09 7.33
C ARG A 156 -6.81 4.17 8.83
N GLU A 157 -6.88 5.38 9.40
CA GLU A 157 -7.18 5.59 10.82
C GLU A 157 -8.63 5.19 11.13
N VAL A 158 -9.60 5.64 10.34
CA VAL A 158 -11.02 5.26 10.47
C VAL A 158 -11.19 3.74 10.38
N GLY A 159 -10.43 3.09 9.48
CA GLY A 159 -10.43 1.64 9.29
C GLY A 159 -9.47 0.87 10.20
N ALA A 160 -8.87 1.48 11.23
CA ALA A 160 -7.78 0.88 12.02
C ALA A 160 -8.14 -0.51 12.59
N ALA A 161 -9.36 -0.67 13.10
CA ALA A 161 -9.85 -1.95 13.64
C ALA A 161 -9.95 -3.06 12.58
N HIS A 162 -10.00 -2.69 11.30
CA HIS A 162 -10.23 -3.61 10.18
C HIS A 162 -9.01 -3.74 9.26
N LEU A 163 -7.83 -3.21 9.63
CA LEU A 163 -6.63 -3.24 8.75
C LEU A 163 -6.24 -4.66 8.32
N GLY A 164 -6.46 -5.67 9.16
CA GLY A 164 -6.21 -7.07 8.80
C GLY A 164 -7.10 -7.61 7.67
N ALA A 165 -8.32 -7.09 7.54
CA ALA A 165 -9.30 -7.49 6.52
C ALA A 165 -9.29 -6.54 5.30
N LEU A 166 -8.95 -5.27 5.51
CA LEU A 166 -8.90 -4.26 4.46
C LEU A 166 -7.84 -4.60 3.41
N PRO A 167 -8.17 -4.49 2.11
CA PRO A 167 -7.19 -4.74 1.08
C PRO A 167 -6.13 -3.62 1.02
N PRO A 168 -4.97 -3.90 0.42
CA PRO A 168 -4.01 -2.86 0.05
C PRO A 168 -4.65 -1.80 -0.85
N PRO A 169 -4.23 -0.52 -0.77
CA PRO A 169 -3.07 -0.03 0.00
C PRO A 169 -3.38 0.38 1.44
N LEU A 170 -4.65 0.42 1.85
CA LEU A 170 -5.06 0.85 3.18
C LEU A 170 -4.73 -0.20 4.24
N GLY A 171 -5.21 -1.44 4.06
CA GLY A 171 -4.98 -2.52 5.01
C GLY A 171 -3.88 -3.50 4.59
N PHE A 172 -3.75 -4.58 5.36
CA PHE A 172 -2.77 -5.65 5.19
C PHE A 172 -3.41 -6.96 4.68
N GLY A 173 -4.70 -6.92 4.37
CA GLY A 173 -5.49 -8.08 3.97
C GLY A 173 -4.97 -8.79 2.72
N PRO A 174 -5.48 -10.00 2.47
CA PRO A 174 -5.13 -10.75 1.27
C PRO A 174 -5.46 -9.91 0.03
N ARG A 175 -4.54 -9.89 -0.95
CA ARG A 175 -4.90 -9.33 -2.26
C ARG A 175 -6.03 -10.21 -2.79
N ARG A 176 -7.10 -9.60 -3.31
CA ARG A 176 -8.02 -10.32 -4.20
C ARG A 176 -7.14 -10.99 -5.26
N LYS A 177 -7.22 -12.32 -5.37
CA LYS A 177 -6.57 -13.06 -6.44
C LYS A 177 -7.22 -12.58 -7.74
N GLY A 178 -6.70 -11.50 -8.31
CA GLY A 178 -7.06 -11.10 -9.66
C GLY A 178 -6.73 -12.28 -10.55
N GLY A 179 -7.71 -12.76 -11.31
CA GLY A 179 -7.59 -13.91 -12.21
C GLY A 179 -6.55 -13.65 -13.29
N TRP A 180 -5.28 -13.74 -12.92
CA TRP A 180 -4.22 -14.04 -13.86
C TRP A 180 -4.38 -15.53 -14.16
N ARG A 181 -5.08 -15.85 -15.25
CA ARG A 181 -4.76 -17.08 -15.99
C ARG A 181 -3.23 -17.13 -16.05
N ARG A 182 -2.66 -18.24 -15.57
CA ARG A 182 -1.21 -18.49 -15.62
C ARG A 182 -0.72 -18.08 -17.00
N TRP A 183 0.07 -17.02 -17.09
CA TRP A 183 0.96 -16.81 -18.22
C TRP A 183 2.17 -17.75 -18.02
N GLY A 184 1.86 -19.04 -17.87
CA GLY A 184 2.83 -20.10 -17.61
C GLY A 184 3.66 -20.45 -18.84
N ASP A 185 3.26 -20.01 -20.03
CA ASP A 185 3.82 -20.51 -21.29
C ASP A 185 4.73 -19.51 -22.01
N ARG A 186 5.29 -18.51 -21.30
CA ARG A 186 6.29 -17.58 -21.87
C ARG A 186 7.43 -17.25 -20.90
N GLN A 187 7.89 -18.23 -20.12
CA GLN A 187 9.26 -18.13 -19.64
C GLN A 187 10.17 -18.22 -20.86
N HIS A 188 10.96 -17.18 -21.10
CA HIS A 188 12.06 -17.25 -22.05
C HIS A 188 13.08 -18.24 -21.48
N ASP A 189 13.47 -19.21 -22.31
CA ASP A 189 14.49 -20.19 -21.97
C ASP A 189 15.83 -19.43 -21.81
N MET A 190 16.41 -19.51 -20.61
CA MET A 190 17.74 -18.96 -20.36
C MET A 190 18.75 -19.95 -20.93
N GLY A 191 19.02 -19.84 -22.23
CA GLY A 191 20.11 -20.58 -22.86
C GLY A 191 21.45 -20.24 -22.17
N PRO A 192 22.37 -21.21 -22.04
CA PRO A 192 23.68 -20.96 -21.44
C PRO A 192 24.43 -19.87 -22.21
N ASP A 193 25.17 -19.03 -21.49
CA ASP A 193 26.04 -18.02 -22.09
C ASP A 193 27.04 -18.70 -23.05
N PRO A 194 27.30 -18.12 -24.24
CA PRO A 194 28.26 -18.70 -25.18
C PRO A 194 29.68 -18.66 -24.59
N PRO A 195 30.50 -19.70 -24.84
CA PRO A 195 31.87 -19.75 -24.34
C PRO A 195 32.73 -18.63 -24.95
N SER A 196 33.67 -18.15 -24.14
CA SER A 196 34.64 -17.09 -24.46
C SER A 196 35.69 -17.51 -25.48
#